data_AF-A0A0C3NJB7-F1
#
_entry.id   AF-A0A0C3NJB7-F1
#
_cell.length_a   1.000
_cell.length_b   1.000
_cell.length_c   1.000
_cell.angle_alpha   90.00
_cell.angle_beta   90.00
_cell.angle_gamma   90.00
#
_symmetry.space_group_name_H-M   'P 1'
#
loop_
_entity.id
_entity.type
_entity.pdbx_description
1 polymer ?
#
loop_
_entity_poly.entity_id
_entity_poly.type
_entity_poly.pdbx_seq_one_letter_code
_entity_poly.pdbx_strand_id
1 'polypeptide(L)'
;GEIESTMLHSYLKGARLCAWLSHTDCPPAIRECKILLDRVYRQDDACDFDTDGLVSPQADNLGTMNVPHDLWELVGQRKVVLCANVKHSTGVYYSRLSSHVGNSLILFYPGGNRSLPPVPGSIKYIYQSGDSFVFAVQRQHPLTAGKKESMDPFAQYPHFPAKLYSSTLEETLESIRCSWVSGHYARWAVSSDTAVVLSLCRVRSL
;
A
#
# COMPACT_ATOMS: atom_id res chain seq x y z
N GLY A 1 -21.16 -26.60 4.26
CA GLY A 1 -20.00 -26.65 5.19
C GLY A 1 -19.99 -25.45 6.12
N GLU A 2 -19.22 -25.48 7.22
CA GLU A 2 -19.15 -24.37 8.20
C GLU A 2 -18.71 -23.03 7.58
N ILE A 3 -17.86 -23.08 6.56
CA ILE A 3 -17.39 -21.91 5.80
C ILE A 3 -18.54 -21.27 4.99
N GLU A 4 -19.35 -22.08 4.32
CA GLU A 4 -20.51 -21.62 3.55
C GLU A 4 -21.57 -20.97 4.46
N SER A 5 -21.77 -21.55 5.65
CA SER A 5 -22.65 -20.98 6.67
C SER A 5 -22.16 -19.61 7.14
N THR A 6 -20.85 -19.48 7.39
CA THR A 6 -20.23 -18.22 7.84
C THR A 6 -20.29 -17.13 6.76
N MET A 7 -20.07 -17.49 5.49
CA MET A 7 -20.21 -16.58 4.34
C MET A 7 -21.65 -16.11 4.17
N LEU A 8 -22.61 -17.04 4.16
CA LEU A 8 -24.03 -16.72 4.03
C LEU A 8 -24.48 -15.82 5.19
N HIS A 9 -24.01 -16.09 6.40
CA HIS A 9 -24.35 -15.30 7.57
C HIS A 9 -23.76 -13.88 7.51
N SER A 10 -22.54 -13.74 6.98
CA SER A 10 -21.89 -12.43 6.78
C SER A 10 -22.57 -11.63 5.68
N TYR A 11 -22.93 -12.29 4.57
CA TYR A 11 -23.69 -11.68 3.48
C TYR A 11 -25.07 -11.22 3.95
N LEU A 12 -25.79 -12.06 4.69
CA LEU A 12 -27.10 -11.72 5.26
C LEU A 12 -27.00 -10.56 6.26
N LYS A 13 -25.94 -10.48 7.07
CA LYS A 13 -25.69 -9.34 7.96
C LYS A 13 -25.43 -8.06 7.17
N GLY A 14 -24.59 -8.11 6.14
CA GLY A 14 -24.32 -6.97 5.26
C GLY A 14 -25.57 -6.49 4.53
N ALA A 15 -26.34 -7.40 3.94
CA ALA A 15 -27.59 -7.09 3.25
C ALA A 15 -28.65 -6.50 4.20
N ARG A 16 -28.79 -7.05 5.42
CA ARG A 16 -29.69 -6.49 6.45
C ARG A 16 -29.26 -5.08 6.88
N LEU A 17 -27.97 -4.85 7.05
CA LEU A 17 -27.44 -3.51 7.35
C LEU A 17 -27.76 -2.54 6.21
N CYS A 18 -27.52 -2.93 4.96
CA CYS A 18 -27.84 -2.11 3.79
C CYS A 18 -29.35 -1.81 3.68
N ALA A 19 -30.21 -2.80 3.96
CA ALA A 19 -31.65 -2.64 4.01
C ALA A 19 -32.08 -1.68 5.12
N TRP A 20 -31.52 -1.83 6.33
CA TRP A 20 -31.73 -0.91 7.45
C TRP A 20 -31.30 0.52 7.13
N LEU A 21 -30.14 0.67 6.48
CA LEU A 21 -29.59 1.95 6.03
C LEU A 21 -30.40 2.62 4.90
N SER A 22 -31.32 1.88 4.28
CA SER A 22 -32.20 2.36 3.22
C SER A 22 -33.64 2.57 3.69
N HIS A 23 -33.95 2.18 4.93
CA HIS A 23 -35.29 2.34 5.53
C HIS A 23 -35.49 3.77 6.03
N THR A 24 -36.72 4.30 5.88
CA THR A 24 -37.08 5.67 6.28
C THR A 24 -36.97 5.93 7.78
N ASP A 25 -37.17 4.88 8.58
CA ASP A 25 -37.10 4.90 10.06
C ASP A 25 -35.69 4.61 10.63
N CYS A 26 -34.64 4.68 9.81
CA CYS A 26 -33.28 4.46 10.26
C CYS A 26 -32.84 5.52 11.29
N PRO A 27 -32.34 5.13 12.48
CA PRO A 27 -31.88 6.05 13.51
C PRO A 27 -30.84 7.05 12.99
N PRO A 28 -30.90 8.34 13.41
CA PRO A 28 -30.00 9.38 12.92
C PRO A 28 -28.51 9.02 13.06
N ALA A 29 -28.10 8.42 14.18
CA ALA A 29 -26.71 8.02 14.42
C ALA A 29 -26.18 7.01 13.39
N ILE A 30 -27.02 6.08 12.93
CA ILE A 30 -26.63 5.07 11.94
C ILE A 30 -26.56 5.70 10.54
N ARG A 31 -27.41 6.70 10.26
CA ARG A 31 -27.36 7.48 9.02
C ARG A 31 -26.06 8.28 8.88
N GLU A 32 -25.57 8.84 9.98
CA GLU A 32 -24.24 9.49 10.02
C GLU A 32 -23.12 8.49 9.72
N CYS A 33 -23.20 7.27 10.28
CA CYS A 33 -22.25 6.21 9.95
C CYS A 33 -22.26 5.87 8.45
N LYS A 34 -23.43 5.87 7.78
CA LYS A 34 -23.52 5.69 6.33
C LYS A 34 -22.83 6.79 5.56
N ILE A 35 -22.99 8.06 5.95
CA ILE A 35 -22.30 9.18 5.30
C ILE A 35 -20.79 9.04 5.43
N LEU A 36 -20.30 8.63 6.60
CA LEU A 36 -18.89 8.34 6.83
C LEU A 36 -18.43 7.15 5.97
N LEU A 37 -19.21 6.08 5.91
CA LEU A 37 -18.94 4.91 5.08
C LEU A 37 -18.87 5.32 3.59
N ASP A 38 -19.91 5.96 3.07
CA ASP A 38 -20.01 6.40 1.68
C ASP A 38 -18.91 7.39 1.31
N ARG A 39 -18.48 8.26 2.24
CA ARG A 39 -17.32 9.13 2.04
C ARG A 39 -16.01 8.34 1.97
N VAL A 40 -15.85 7.35 2.85
CA VAL A 40 -14.65 6.50 2.87
C VAL A 40 -14.61 5.56 1.66
N TYR A 41 -15.76 5.12 1.14
CA TYR A 41 -15.84 4.13 0.06
C TYR A 41 -16.27 4.70 -1.30
N ARG A 42 -16.58 6.00 -1.41
CA ARG A 42 -16.79 6.66 -2.71
C ARG A 42 -15.60 6.39 -3.62
N GLN A 43 -15.89 5.84 -4.78
CA GLN A 43 -15.00 5.89 -5.93
C GLN A 43 -15.13 7.30 -6.51
N ASP A 44 -14.04 8.06 -6.51
CA ASP A 44 -13.88 9.10 -7.52
C ASP A 44 -13.47 8.37 -8.80
N ASP A 45 -14.47 8.09 -9.65
CA ASP A 45 -14.28 7.54 -10.98
C ASP A 45 -13.73 8.63 -11.92
N ALA A 46 -12.49 9.08 -11.68
CA ALA A 46 -11.72 9.87 -12.64
C ALA A 46 -10.26 9.98 -12.19
N CYS A 47 -9.38 9.11 -12.71
CA CYS A 47 -8.00 9.50 -12.92
C CYS A 47 -7.34 8.63 -13.99
N ASP A 48 -6.93 9.31 -15.06
CA ASP A 48 -6.00 8.86 -16.09
C ASP A 48 -4.79 8.17 -15.46
N PHE A 49 -4.44 7.01 -15.99
CA PHE A 49 -3.51 6.07 -15.35
C PHE A 49 -2.02 6.30 -15.68
N ASP A 50 -1.68 7.37 -16.40
CA ASP A 50 -0.34 7.52 -17.02
C ASP A 50 0.53 8.67 -16.47
N THR A 51 -0.01 9.57 -15.63
CA THR A 51 0.83 10.54 -14.89
C THR A 51 1.01 10.06 -13.46
N ASP A 52 2.25 10.10 -12.93
CA ASP A 52 2.57 9.73 -11.54
C ASP A 52 1.76 10.52 -10.50
N GLY A 53 1.07 11.60 -10.90
CA GLY A 53 0.06 12.30 -10.11
C GLY A 53 0.60 12.94 -8.82
N LEU A 54 1.92 12.90 -8.60
CA LEU A 54 2.55 13.46 -7.42
C LEU A 54 2.51 14.98 -7.47
N VAL A 55 1.93 15.56 -6.42
CA VAL A 55 1.93 16.99 -6.17
C VAL A 55 3.31 17.38 -5.63
N SER A 56 3.94 18.39 -6.24
CA SER A 56 5.24 18.88 -5.77
C SER A 56 5.18 19.21 -4.28
N PRO A 57 6.11 18.70 -3.47
CA PRO A 57 6.17 19.02 -2.05
C PRO A 57 6.39 20.52 -1.83
N GLN A 58 5.89 21.03 -0.70
CA GLN A 58 6.21 22.39 -0.26
C GLN A 58 7.72 22.54 -0.03
N ALA A 59 8.27 23.74 -0.27
CA ALA A 59 9.70 24.02 -0.21
C ALA A 59 10.35 23.57 1.11
N ASP A 60 9.65 23.69 2.23
CA ASP A 60 10.12 23.31 3.57
C ASP A 60 10.38 21.80 3.72
N ASN A 61 9.77 20.97 2.86
CA ASN A 61 9.98 19.52 2.84
C ASN A 61 11.10 19.07 1.89
N LEU A 62 11.72 19.99 1.15
CA LEU A 62 12.78 19.69 0.17
C LEU A 62 14.15 20.00 0.75
N GLY A 63 15.04 19.01 0.72
CA GLY A 63 16.43 19.17 1.10
C GLY A 63 17.36 18.76 -0.03
N THR A 64 18.15 19.70 -0.55
CA THR A 64 19.28 19.34 -1.43
C THR A 64 20.42 18.84 -0.56
N MET A 65 20.83 17.59 -0.73
CA MET A 65 21.88 16.97 0.07
C MET A 65 22.79 16.09 -0.77
N ASN A 66 23.94 15.73 -0.19
CA ASN A 66 24.80 14.71 -0.75
C ASN A 66 24.04 13.38 -0.78
N VAL A 67 24.17 12.64 -1.88
CA VAL A 67 23.48 11.36 -2.04
C VAL A 67 24.03 10.34 -1.04
N PRO A 68 23.16 9.69 -0.23
CA PRO A 68 23.55 8.57 0.62
C PRO A 68 24.22 7.45 -0.19
N HIS A 69 25.18 6.74 0.41
CA HIS A 69 26.00 5.74 -0.30
C HIS A 69 25.17 4.66 -1.01
N ASP A 70 24.15 4.13 -0.33
CA ASP A 70 23.25 3.10 -0.85
C ASP A 70 22.31 3.61 -1.96
N LEU A 71 22.00 4.91 -1.96
CA LEU A 71 21.18 5.55 -3.01
C LEU A 71 22.01 5.91 -4.26
N TRP A 72 23.35 5.91 -4.15
CA TRP A 72 24.25 6.33 -5.20
C TRP A 72 24.05 5.56 -6.51
N GLU A 73 23.91 4.24 -6.41
CA GLU A 73 23.74 3.34 -7.57
C GLU A 73 22.50 3.67 -8.39
N LEU A 74 21.44 4.20 -7.76
CA LEU A 74 20.20 4.57 -8.43
C LEU A 74 20.22 5.97 -9.05
N VAL A 75 20.90 6.93 -8.40
CA VAL A 75 20.86 8.34 -8.82
C VAL A 75 22.00 8.68 -9.78
N GLY A 76 23.19 8.12 -9.58
CA GLY A 76 24.37 8.41 -10.40
C GLY A 76 24.90 9.85 -10.32
N GLN A 77 24.46 10.64 -9.34
CA GLN A 77 24.85 12.05 -9.17
C GLN A 77 25.28 12.37 -7.73
N ARG A 78 26.07 13.43 -7.55
CA ARG A 78 26.60 13.84 -6.23
C ARG A 78 25.58 14.44 -5.28
N LYS A 79 24.60 15.15 -5.83
CA LYS A 79 23.57 15.84 -5.07
C LYS A 79 22.21 15.43 -5.58
N VAL A 80 21.25 15.32 -4.67
CA VAL A 80 19.86 15.04 -4.99
C VAL A 80 18.95 15.85 -4.08
N VAL A 81 17.78 16.19 -4.58
CA VAL A 81 16.70 16.73 -3.75
C VAL A 81 15.97 15.57 -3.12
N LEU A 82 16.03 15.45 -1.79
CA LEU A 82 15.23 14.49 -1.03
C LEU A 82 14.00 15.17 -0.45
N CYS A 83 12.94 14.38 -0.29
CA CYS A 83 11.73 14.79 0.38
C CYS A 83 11.32 13.81 1.48
N ALA A 84 10.70 14.32 2.55
CA ALA A 84 10.19 13.50 3.65
C ALA A 84 8.92 12.73 3.29
N ASN A 85 8.03 13.39 2.54
CA ASN A 85 6.75 12.85 2.11
C ASN A 85 6.30 13.55 0.82
N VAL A 86 5.47 12.87 0.03
CA VAL A 86 4.85 13.44 -1.16
C VAL A 86 3.38 13.03 -1.19
N LYS A 87 2.54 13.92 -1.71
CA LYS A 87 1.10 13.70 -1.83
C LYS A 87 0.76 13.39 -3.28
N HIS A 88 -0.03 12.36 -3.52
CA HIS A 88 -0.65 12.10 -4.80
C HIS A 88 -1.89 12.98 -4.99
N SER A 89 -2.22 13.31 -6.23
CA SER A 89 -3.35 14.16 -6.61
C SER A 89 -4.69 13.65 -6.07
N THR A 90 -4.84 12.32 -5.92
CA THR A 90 -5.99 11.65 -5.31
C THR A 90 -6.07 11.78 -3.78
N GLY A 91 -5.11 12.45 -3.14
CA GLY A 91 -5.09 12.67 -1.70
C GLY A 91 -4.25 11.68 -0.89
N VAL A 92 -3.73 10.62 -1.52
CA VAL A 92 -2.89 9.61 -0.86
C VAL A 92 -1.51 10.19 -0.52
N TYR A 93 -1.01 9.89 0.68
CA TYR A 93 0.33 10.30 1.12
C TYR A 93 1.31 9.14 1.08
N TYR A 94 2.52 9.43 0.58
CA TYR A 94 3.68 8.54 0.64
C TYR A 94 4.76 9.20 1.48
N SER A 95 5.39 8.43 2.35
CA SER A 95 6.42 8.93 3.25
C SER A 95 7.62 8.00 3.28
N ARG A 96 8.79 8.52 3.62
CA ARG A 96 9.93 7.67 3.97
C ARG A 96 9.64 6.91 5.27
N LEU A 97 10.21 5.72 5.42
CA LEU A 97 10.13 4.89 6.61
C LEU A 97 10.55 5.64 7.88
N SER A 98 11.62 6.45 7.78
CA SER A 98 12.13 7.26 8.89
C SER A 98 11.19 8.40 9.32
N SER A 99 10.22 8.78 8.49
CA SER A 99 9.29 9.86 8.76
C SER A 99 7.92 9.34 9.19
N HIS A 100 7.40 8.31 8.53
CA HIS A 100 6.13 7.69 8.91
C HIS A 100 6.01 6.27 8.37
N VAL A 101 5.98 5.28 9.27
CA VAL A 101 5.98 3.86 8.90
C VAL A 101 4.80 3.49 8.00
N GLY A 102 3.56 3.79 8.38
CA GLY A 102 2.36 3.36 7.61
C GLY A 102 2.39 3.78 6.14
N ASN A 103 2.55 5.07 5.88
CA ASN A 103 2.64 5.64 4.53
C ASN A 103 3.91 5.24 3.74
N SER A 104 4.88 4.56 4.37
CA SER A 104 6.07 4.04 3.69
C SER A 104 5.91 2.62 3.15
N LEU A 105 4.92 1.87 3.64
CA LEU A 105 4.70 0.47 3.28
C LEU A 105 3.80 0.40 2.04
N ILE A 106 4.37 -0.03 0.92
CA ILE A 106 3.70 -0.07 -0.38
C ILE A 106 3.80 -1.43 -1.06
N LEU A 107 2.76 -1.79 -1.81
CA LEU A 107 2.75 -2.85 -2.80
C LEU A 107 2.99 -2.21 -4.17
N PHE A 108 3.93 -2.73 -4.95
CA PHE A 108 4.26 -2.17 -6.26
C PHE A 108 4.55 -3.26 -7.29
N TYR A 109 4.39 -2.93 -8.57
CA TYR A 109 4.72 -3.81 -9.69
C TYR A 109 6.21 -3.69 -10.04
N PRO A 110 7.00 -4.76 -9.90
CA PRO A 110 8.42 -4.76 -10.26
C PRO A 110 8.66 -4.28 -11.69
N GLY A 111 9.54 -3.29 -11.86
CA GLY A 111 9.83 -2.66 -13.16
C GLY A 111 8.59 -2.10 -13.88
N GLY A 112 7.49 -1.84 -13.17
CA GLY A 112 6.21 -1.42 -13.75
C GLY A 112 5.44 -2.52 -14.49
N ASN A 113 5.88 -3.77 -14.44
CA ASN A 113 5.23 -4.86 -15.17
C ASN A 113 3.96 -5.35 -14.44
N ARG A 114 2.80 -4.90 -14.91
CA ARG A 114 1.48 -5.28 -14.37
C ARG A 114 1.07 -6.73 -14.64
N SER A 115 1.81 -7.45 -15.47
CA SER A 115 1.60 -8.90 -15.67
C SER A 115 2.15 -9.72 -14.50
N LEU A 116 3.02 -9.14 -13.67
CA LEU A 116 3.54 -9.76 -12.46
C LEU A 116 2.72 -9.34 -11.24
N PRO A 117 2.62 -10.19 -10.21
CA PRO A 117 1.96 -9.80 -8.96
C PRO A 117 2.73 -8.66 -8.29
N PRO A 118 2.03 -7.72 -7.63
CA PRO A 118 2.70 -6.67 -6.89
C PRO A 118 3.44 -7.26 -5.67
N VAL A 119 4.59 -6.69 -5.35
CA VAL A 119 5.44 -7.11 -4.25
C VAL A 119 5.48 -6.05 -3.15
N PRO A 120 5.59 -6.44 -1.87
CA PRO A 120 5.70 -5.50 -0.76
C PRO A 120 7.10 -4.90 -0.65
N GLY A 121 7.16 -3.62 -0.32
CA GLY A 121 8.39 -2.93 0.03
C GLY A 121 8.17 -1.68 0.88
N SER A 122 9.26 -1.15 1.40
CA SER A 122 9.29 0.03 2.23
C SER A 122 10.04 1.17 1.54
N ILE A 123 9.43 2.35 1.47
CA ILE A 123 10.04 3.55 0.92
C ILE A 123 11.15 4.03 1.87
N LYS A 124 12.41 3.88 1.48
CA LYS A 124 13.55 4.40 2.25
C LYS A 124 13.81 5.87 1.94
N TYR A 125 13.79 6.23 0.66
CA TYR A 125 13.99 7.61 0.21
C TYR A 125 12.92 8.01 -0.81
N ILE A 126 12.57 9.30 -0.81
CA ILE A 126 11.81 9.94 -1.87
C ILE A 126 12.73 11.02 -2.42
N TYR A 127 12.99 10.96 -3.73
CA TYR A 127 13.98 11.83 -4.35
C TYR A 127 13.50 12.36 -5.69
N GLN A 128 13.95 13.55 -6.06
CA GLN A 128 13.63 14.15 -7.34
C GLN A 128 14.46 13.50 -8.45
N SER A 129 13.79 13.11 -9.53
CA SER A 129 14.39 12.61 -10.77
C SER A 129 13.72 13.30 -11.96
N GLY A 130 14.45 14.21 -12.61
CA GLY A 130 13.87 15.13 -13.58
C GLY A 130 12.82 16.04 -12.92
N ASP A 131 11.64 16.12 -13.53
CA ASP A 131 10.53 16.96 -13.07
C ASP A 131 9.56 16.24 -12.11
N SER A 132 9.85 14.98 -11.75
CA SER A 132 9.00 14.17 -10.86
C SER A 132 9.77 13.66 -9.64
N PHE A 133 9.03 13.10 -8.69
CA PHE A 133 9.57 12.39 -7.55
C PHE A 133 9.44 10.87 -7.75
N VAL A 134 10.46 10.15 -7.31
CA VAL A 134 10.54 8.69 -7.37
C VAL A 134 10.89 8.14 -5.99
N PHE A 135 10.56 6.87 -5.77
CA PHE A 135 10.77 6.18 -4.51
C PHE A 135 11.97 5.26 -4.62
N ALA A 136 12.91 5.34 -3.69
CA ALA A 136 13.90 4.29 -3.47
C ALA A 136 13.33 3.32 -2.44
N VAL A 137 13.03 2.10 -2.88
CA VAL A 137 12.27 1.11 -2.10
C VAL A 137 13.15 -0.08 -1.78
N GLN A 138 13.07 -0.56 -0.54
CA GLN A 138 13.61 -1.86 -0.13
C GLN A 138 12.49 -2.89 -0.15
N ARG A 139 12.67 -4.00 -0.88
CA ARG A 139 11.67 -5.08 -0.94
C ARG A 139 11.60 -5.82 0.39
N GLN A 140 10.42 -6.33 0.74
CA GLN A 140 10.30 -7.30 1.81
C GLN A 140 10.84 -8.64 1.31
N HIS A 141 11.78 -9.22 2.05
CA HIS A 141 12.39 -10.47 1.62
C HIS A 141 11.32 -11.58 1.59
N PRO A 142 11.22 -12.37 0.50
CA PRO A 142 10.34 -13.54 0.48
C PRO A 142 10.71 -14.51 1.60
N LEU A 143 9.73 -15.26 2.12
CA LEU A 143 10.03 -16.32 3.07
C LEU A 143 10.77 -17.43 2.32
N THR A 144 12.07 -17.62 2.57
CA THR A 144 12.94 -18.48 1.75
C THR A 144 12.37 -19.91 1.63
N ALA A 145 12.35 -20.43 0.39
CA ALA A 145 11.90 -21.76 0.00
C ALA A 145 12.80 -22.88 0.55
N GLY A 146 12.84 -23.03 1.87
CA GLY A 146 13.64 -24.04 2.57
C GLY A 146 12.84 -25.04 3.40
N LYS A 147 11.53 -24.79 3.63
CA LYS A 147 10.56 -25.71 4.30
C LYS A 147 9.18 -25.07 4.61
N LYS A 148 8.96 -23.77 4.36
CA LYS A 148 7.78 -23.02 4.85
C LYS A 148 6.88 -22.36 3.79
N GLU A 149 7.24 -22.36 2.50
CA GLU A 149 6.31 -21.85 1.47
C GLU A 149 5.02 -22.68 1.36
N SER A 150 5.04 -23.95 1.81
CA SER A 150 3.84 -24.80 1.84
C SER A 150 2.91 -24.58 3.05
N MET A 151 3.17 -23.58 3.89
CA MET A 151 2.38 -23.28 5.10
C MET A 151 2.10 -21.78 5.25
N ASP A 152 1.81 -21.06 4.17
CA ASP A 152 1.12 -19.77 4.35
C ASP A 152 -0.31 -20.05 4.85
N PRO A 153 -0.66 -19.76 6.11
CA PRO A 153 -1.99 -20.06 6.65
C PRO A 153 -3.08 -19.20 6.00
N PHE A 154 -2.71 -18.15 5.27
CA PHE A 154 -3.63 -17.27 4.55
C PHE A 154 -3.93 -17.76 3.13
N ALA A 155 -3.15 -18.69 2.58
CA ALA A 155 -3.38 -19.22 1.23
C ALA A 155 -4.76 -19.90 1.08
N GLN A 156 -5.31 -20.46 2.16
CA GLN A 156 -6.66 -21.04 2.18
C GLN A 156 -7.79 -19.99 2.19
N TYR A 157 -7.47 -18.70 2.39
CA TYR A 157 -8.43 -17.60 2.47
C TYR A 157 -8.19 -16.59 1.33
N PRO A 158 -8.56 -16.92 0.08
CA PRO A 158 -8.27 -16.05 -1.08
C PRO A 158 -8.93 -14.66 -1.01
N HIS A 159 -9.96 -14.51 -0.18
CA HIS A 159 -10.67 -13.25 0.05
C HIS A 159 -10.03 -12.39 1.17
N PHE A 160 -9.08 -12.94 1.91
CA PHE A 160 -8.31 -12.21 2.91
C PHE A 160 -6.91 -11.96 2.35
N PRO A 161 -6.58 -10.72 1.90
CA PRO A 161 -5.39 -10.46 1.09
C PRO A 161 -4.12 -10.35 1.95
N ALA A 162 -3.89 -11.35 2.80
CA ALA A 162 -2.73 -11.50 3.63
C ALA A 162 -1.80 -12.59 3.09
N LYS A 163 -0.50 -12.40 3.30
CA LYS A 163 0.53 -13.35 2.90
C LYS A 163 1.72 -13.26 3.87
N LEU A 164 2.39 -14.38 4.11
CA LEU A 164 3.63 -14.43 4.88
C LEU A 164 4.85 -13.98 4.08
N TYR A 165 5.71 -13.23 4.75
CA TYR A 165 7.02 -12.79 4.27
C TYR A 165 8.05 -12.92 5.39
N SER A 166 9.33 -12.82 5.04
CA SER A 166 10.37 -12.59 6.04
C SER A 166 10.11 -11.27 6.77
N SER A 167 10.51 -11.16 8.04
CA SER A 167 10.54 -9.88 8.77
C SER A 167 11.65 -8.93 8.28
N THR A 168 12.58 -9.39 7.45
CA THR A 168 13.69 -8.57 6.95
C THR A 168 13.37 -7.91 5.60
N LEU A 169 13.91 -6.70 5.41
CA LEU A 169 13.93 -6.03 4.11
C LEU A 169 15.22 -6.39 3.37
N GLU A 170 15.18 -6.39 2.04
CA GLU A 170 16.36 -6.50 1.19
C GLU A 170 17.26 -5.27 1.36
N GLU A 171 18.58 -5.46 1.23
CA GLU A 171 19.56 -4.38 1.34
C GLU A 171 19.57 -3.49 0.10
N THR A 172 19.26 -4.06 -1.05
CA THR A 172 19.23 -3.37 -2.35
C THR A 172 18.06 -2.40 -2.44
N LEU A 173 18.29 -1.28 -3.12
CA LEU A 173 17.26 -0.30 -3.43
C LEU A 173 16.79 -0.45 -4.87
N GLU A 174 15.48 -0.31 -5.07
CA GLU A 174 14.86 -0.23 -6.39
C GLU A 174 14.20 1.14 -6.58
N SER A 175 14.37 1.72 -7.77
CA SER A 175 13.70 2.97 -8.14
C SER A 175 12.28 2.69 -8.64
N ILE A 176 11.28 3.18 -7.91
CA ILE A 176 9.86 2.94 -8.16
C ILE A 176 9.13 4.25 -8.44
N ARG A 177 8.37 4.27 -9.54
CA ARG A 177 7.46 5.36 -9.89
C ARG A 177 6.13 5.22 -9.14
N CYS A 178 5.45 6.33 -8.89
CA CYS A 178 4.17 6.30 -8.18
C CYS A 178 3.11 5.47 -8.93
N SER A 179 3.07 5.55 -10.26
CA SER A 179 2.22 4.78 -11.17
C SER A 179 2.44 3.26 -11.12
N TRP A 180 3.55 2.81 -10.53
CA TRP A 180 3.85 1.39 -10.32
C TRP A 180 3.33 0.89 -8.97
N VAL A 181 2.92 1.79 -8.08
CA VAL A 181 2.37 1.45 -6.77
C VAL A 181 0.92 1.00 -6.91
N SER A 182 0.64 -0.22 -6.48
CA SER A 182 -0.72 -0.76 -6.42
C SER A 182 -1.50 -0.24 -5.22
N GLY A 183 -0.82 0.09 -4.13
CA GLY A 183 -1.41 0.65 -2.91
C GLY A 183 -0.55 0.40 -1.67
N HIS A 184 -1.09 0.70 -0.49
CA HIS A 184 -0.41 0.47 0.79
C HIS A 184 -0.66 -0.93 1.33
N TYR A 185 0.19 -1.37 2.26
CA TYR A 185 -0.04 -2.58 3.04
C TYR A 185 0.17 -2.34 4.54
N ALA A 186 -0.48 -3.14 5.36
CA ALA A 186 -0.20 -3.24 6.79
C ALA A 186 0.77 -4.41 7.02
N ARG A 187 1.74 -4.20 7.92
CA ARG A 187 2.72 -5.21 8.30
C ARG A 187 2.56 -5.56 9.77
N TRP A 188 2.50 -6.85 10.07
CA TRP A 188 2.57 -7.35 11.44
C TRP A 188 3.69 -8.37 11.58
N ALA A 189 4.70 -8.06 12.41
CA ALA A 189 5.78 -8.99 12.73
C ALA A 189 5.25 -10.04 13.72
N VAL A 190 5.02 -11.26 13.24
CA VAL A 190 4.52 -12.38 14.06
C VAL A 190 5.66 -12.98 14.89
N SER A 191 6.86 -12.98 14.31
CA SER A 191 8.11 -13.42 14.96
C SER A 191 9.27 -12.58 14.46
N SER A 192 10.47 -12.84 15.00
CA SER A 192 11.71 -12.17 14.58
C SER A 192 12.05 -12.41 13.12
N ASP A 193 11.65 -13.56 12.55
CA ASP A 193 11.93 -13.97 11.18
C ASP A 193 10.73 -13.83 10.22
N THR A 194 9.51 -13.70 10.74
CA THR A 194 8.29 -13.79 9.92
C THR A 194 7.35 -12.61 10.15
N ALA A 195 6.86 -12.03 9.05
CA ALA A 195 5.86 -10.98 9.05
C ALA A 195 4.66 -11.34 8.17
N VAL A 196 3.48 -10.91 8.59
CA VAL A 196 2.27 -10.88 7.77
C VAL A 196 2.23 -9.56 7.04
N VAL A 197 2.04 -9.64 5.72
CA VAL A 197 1.75 -8.51 4.85
C VAL A 197 0.28 -8.60 4.47
N LEU A 198 -0.50 -7.60 4.84
CA LEU A 198 -1.91 -7.47 4.50
C LEU A 198 -2.08 -6.31 3.52
N SER A 199 -2.51 -6.60 2.29
CA SER A 199 -2.86 -5.54 1.33
C SER A 199 -4.00 -4.71 1.87
N LEU A 200 -3.83 -3.38 1.86
CA LEU A 200 -4.89 -2.42 2.19
C LEU A 200 -5.57 -1.87 0.93
N CYS A 201 -5.19 -2.40 -0.25
CA CYS A 201 -5.88 -2.06 -1.49
C CYS A 201 -7.35 -2.45 -1.36
N ARG A 202 -8.25 -1.57 -1.79
CA ARG A 202 -9.68 -1.89 -1.81
C ARG A 202 -9.89 -3.12 -2.69
N VAL A 203 -10.38 -4.20 -2.10
CA VAL A 203 -10.90 -5.35 -2.85
C VAL A 203 -12.08 -4.80 -3.65
N ARG A 204 -11.97 -4.76 -4.98
CA ARG A 204 -13.14 -4.48 -5.82
C ARG A 204 -14.12 -5.61 -5.54
N SER A 205 -15.30 -5.28 -5.02
CA SER A 205 -16.39 -6.26 -5.00
C SER A 205 -16.63 -6.67 -6.44
N LEU A 206 -16.50 -7.97 -6.71
CA LEU A 206 -17.00 -8.58 -7.93
C LEU A 206 -18.52 -8.36 -8.05
#